data_AF-A0A495Z0Y2-F1
#
_entry.id   AF-A0A495Z0Y2-F1
#
_cell.length_a   1.000
_cell.length_b   1.000
_cell.length_c   1.000
_cell.angle_alpha   90.00
_cell.angle_beta   90.00
_cell.angle_gamma   90.00
#
_symmetry.space_group_name_H-M   'P 1'
#
loop_
_entity.id
_entity.type
_entity.pdbx_description
1 polymer ?
#
loop_
_entity_poly.entity_id
_entity_poly.type
_entity_poly.pdbx_seq_one_letter_code
_entity_poly.pdbx_strand_id
1 'polypeptide(L)'
;MNIVLRSPYNSLKMKNVFLFSILFCVITLPAFGQLTDTDLNKIRLIIQEEIKKESSTTNKKIDALDSRMRNVEQDIAWIKGKLESVDKQFDGVDKQFASIGDQFGSVRAQITHVTYLTYGLIALIVAAVAIPQILIARRSERDRALERQVEMLTKEIETLKQQRIVNP
;
A
#
# COMPACT_ATOMS: atom_id res chain seq x y z
N MET A 1 -33.12 -111.68 46.57
CA MET A 1 -32.09 -110.85 45.93
C MET A 1 -32.68 -110.29 44.64
N ASN A 2 -32.92 -108.98 44.60
CA ASN A 2 -33.76 -108.31 43.61
C ASN A 2 -32.93 -107.98 42.37
N ILE A 3 -33.06 -108.75 41.29
CA ILE A 3 -32.35 -108.48 40.03
C ILE A 3 -33.31 -107.73 39.11
N VAL A 4 -33.09 -106.42 39.09
CA VAL A 4 -33.77 -105.41 38.28
C VAL A 4 -33.68 -105.79 36.80
N LEU A 5 -34.82 -106.15 36.21
CA LEU A 5 -34.99 -106.28 34.77
C LEU A 5 -34.82 -104.90 34.13
N ARG A 6 -33.60 -104.60 33.66
CA ARG A 6 -33.33 -103.42 32.85
C ARG A 6 -34.03 -103.57 31.50
N SER A 7 -35.21 -102.97 31.40
CA SER A 7 -36.02 -102.96 30.18
C SER A 7 -35.21 -102.38 29.00
N PRO A 8 -35.06 -103.12 27.87
CA PRO A 8 -34.33 -102.66 26.70
C PRO A 8 -35.02 -101.52 25.93
N TYR A 9 -36.21 -101.08 26.37
CA TYR A 9 -37.04 -100.10 25.65
C TYR A 9 -36.56 -98.64 25.74
N ASN A 10 -35.85 -98.24 26.80
CA ASN A 10 -35.45 -96.83 26.98
C ASN A 10 -34.17 -96.43 26.21
N SER A 11 -33.31 -97.40 25.86
CA SER A 11 -32.10 -97.17 25.06
C SER A 11 -32.43 -96.80 23.61
N LEU A 12 -33.49 -97.41 23.05
CA LEU A 12 -33.92 -97.19 21.68
C LEU A 12 -34.56 -95.80 21.50
N LYS A 13 -35.36 -95.34 22.48
CA LYS A 13 -35.98 -94.00 22.43
C LYS A 13 -34.97 -92.86 22.49
N MET A 14 -33.95 -92.93 23.36
CA MET A 14 -32.93 -91.87 23.44
C MET A 14 -32.06 -91.78 22.17
N LYS A 15 -31.71 -92.92 21.56
CA LYS A 15 -30.98 -92.93 20.28
C LYS A 15 -31.79 -92.30 19.15
N ASN A 16 -33.09 -92.56 19.10
CA ASN A 16 -33.96 -91.96 18.09
C ASN A 16 -34.06 -90.44 18.28
N VAL A 17 -34.16 -89.93 19.51
CA VAL A 17 -34.17 -88.48 19.77
C VAL A 17 -32.87 -87.80 19.36
N PHE A 18 -31.72 -88.41 19.64
CA PHE A 18 -30.42 -87.90 19.17
C PHE A 18 -30.32 -87.92 17.64
N LEU A 19 -30.79 -88.98 16.98
CA LEU A 19 -30.85 -89.05 15.52
C LEU A 19 -31.75 -87.96 14.94
N PHE A 20 -32.92 -87.72 15.52
CA PHE A 20 -33.80 -86.63 15.09
C PHE A 20 -33.19 -85.25 15.33
N SER A 21 -32.44 -85.06 16.43
CA SER A 21 -31.72 -83.81 16.69
C SER A 21 -30.57 -83.59 15.71
N ILE A 22 -29.80 -84.64 15.39
CA ILE A 22 -28.71 -84.56 14.40
C ILE A 22 -29.30 -84.35 13.00
N LEU A 23 -30.38 -85.04 12.65
CA LEU A 23 -31.09 -84.87 11.39
C LEU A 23 -31.66 -83.46 11.27
N PHE A 24 -32.25 -82.93 12.35
CA PHE A 24 -32.74 -81.55 12.41
C PHE A 24 -31.58 -80.56 12.25
N CYS A 25 -30.45 -80.75 12.95
CA CYS A 25 -29.26 -79.93 12.76
C CYS A 25 -28.73 -80.00 11.31
N VAL A 26 -28.64 -81.18 10.70
CA VAL A 26 -28.17 -81.34 9.31
C VAL A 26 -29.11 -80.67 8.29
N ILE A 27 -30.41 -80.62 8.57
CA ILE A 27 -31.41 -79.95 7.72
C ILE A 27 -31.41 -78.43 7.94
N THR A 28 -31.12 -77.94 9.15
CA THR A 28 -31.11 -76.50 9.46
C THR A 28 -29.75 -75.83 9.28
N LEU A 29 -28.63 -76.57 9.32
CA LEU A 29 -27.27 -76.04 9.11
C LEU A 29 -27.04 -75.42 7.72
N PRO A 30 -27.61 -75.90 6.60
CA PRO A 30 -27.43 -75.28 5.28
C PRO A 30 -28.08 -73.89 5.19
N ALA A 31 -29.08 -73.62 6.03
CA ALA A 31 -29.89 -72.39 5.94
C ALA A 31 -29.21 -71.15 6.55
N PHE A 32 -28.12 -71.31 7.32
CA PHE A 32 -27.57 -70.23 8.15
C PHE A 32 -26.15 -69.75 7.80
N GLY A 33 -25.53 -70.15 6.68
CA GLY A 33 -24.11 -69.80 6.48
C GLY A 33 -23.53 -69.68 5.08
N GLN A 34 -24.28 -69.90 3.99
CA GLN A 34 -23.71 -69.78 2.65
C GLN A 34 -24.07 -68.44 2.03
N LEU A 35 -23.15 -67.47 2.13
CA LEU A 35 -23.10 -66.34 1.21
C LEU A 35 -22.92 -66.95 -0.19
N THR A 36 -23.99 -66.99 -0.97
CA THR A 36 -23.95 -67.63 -2.30
C THR A 36 -23.23 -66.72 -3.30
N ASP A 37 -22.74 -67.28 -4.42
CA ASP A 37 -22.17 -66.46 -5.51
C ASP A 37 -23.14 -65.36 -5.98
N THR A 38 -24.45 -65.61 -5.86
CA THR A 38 -25.50 -64.63 -6.13
C THR A 38 -25.45 -63.44 -5.18
N ASP A 39 -25.22 -63.68 -3.89
CA ASP A 39 -25.12 -62.63 -2.88
C ASP A 39 -23.84 -61.81 -3.07
N LEU A 40 -22.74 -62.48 -3.43
CA LEU A 40 -21.47 -61.81 -3.77
C LEU A 40 -21.62 -60.90 -5.00
N ASN A 41 -22.32 -61.36 -6.04
CA ASN A 41 -22.62 -60.56 -7.24
C ASN A 41 -23.50 -59.34 -6.92
N LYS A 42 -24.51 -59.50 -6.05
CA LYS A 42 -25.32 -58.36 -5.58
C LYS A 42 -24.48 -57.34 -4.83
N ILE A 43 -23.62 -57.78 -3.91
CA ILE A 43 -22.70 -56.90 -3.17
C ILE A 43 -21.79 -56.15 -4.16
N ARG A 44 -21.23 -56.85 -5.15
CA ARG A 44 -20.38 -56.24 -6.18
C ARG A 44 -21.11 -55.16 -6.97
N LEU A 45 -22.35 -55.43 -7.38
CA LEU A 45 -23.18 -54.48 -8.12
C LEU A 45 -23.47 -53.22 -7.29
N ILE A 46 -23.87 -53.39 -6.02
CA ILE A 46 -24.12 -52.28 -5.10
C ILE A 46 -22.88 -51.41 -4.92
N ILE A 47 -21.72 -52.03 -4.70
CA ILE A 47 -20.45 -51.32 -4.55
C ILE A 47 -20.08 -50.56 -5.83
N GLN A 48 -20.24 -51.19 -7.00
CA GLN A 48 -19.96 -50.52 -8.27
C GLN A 48 -20.90 -49.34 -8.54
N GLU A 49 -22.18 -49.48 -8.19
CA GLU A 49 -23.15 -48.41 -8.34
C GLU A 49 -22.83 -47.21 -7.44
N GLU A 50 -22.51 -47.45 -6.16
CA GLU A 50 -22.14 -46.39 -5.22
C GLU A 50 -20.83 -45.71 -5.65
N ILE A 51 -19.79 -46.47 -6.03
CA ILE A 51 -18.53 -45.91 -6.54
C ILE A 51 -18.78 -45.07 -7.79
N LYS A 52 -19.60 -45.54 -8.73
CA LYS A 52 -19.92 -44.80 -9.96
C LYS A 52 -20.64 -43.49 -9.64
N LYS A 53 -21.56 -43.52 -8.68
CA LYS A 53 -22.31 -42.34 -8.22
C LYS A 53 -21.39 -41.33 -7.54
N GLU A 54 -20.53 -41.76 -6.62
CA GLU A 54 -19.54 -40.89 -5.98
C GLU A 54 -18.54 -40.31 -6.98
N SER A 55 -18.05 -41.13 -7.91
CA SER A 55 -17.16 -40.70 -8.99
C SER A 55 -17.84 -39.66 -9.89
N SER A 56 -19.10 -39.88 -10.28
CA SER A 56 -19.84 -38.90 -11.09
C SER A 56 -20.07 -37.57 -10.36
N THR A 57 -20.30 -37.62 -9.06
CA THR A 57 -20.47 -36.43 -8.22
C THR A 57 -19.15 -35.68 -8.07
N THR A 58 -18.05 -36.42 -7.91
CA THR A 58 -16.69 -35.86 -7.82
C THR A 58 -16.28 -35.19 -9.13
N ASN A 59 -16.51 -35.83 -10.28
CA ASN A 59 -16.24 -35.21 -11.58
C ASN A 59 -17.00 -33.90 -11.77
N LYS A 60 -18.30 -33.84 -11.43
CA LYS A 60 -19.06 -32.59 -11.50
C LYS A 60 -18.46 -31.47 -10.64
N LYS A 61 -17.93 -31.80 -9.46
CA LYS A 61 -17.24 -30.83 -8.60
C LYS A 61 -15.91 -30.37 -9.21
N ILE A 62 -15.17 -31.28 -9.84
CA ILE A 62 -13.92 -30.96 -10.56
C ILE A 62 -14.22 -30.03 -11.73
N ASP A 63 -15.21 -30.34 -12.58
CA ASP A 63 -15.60 -29.50 -13.72
C ASP A 63 -16.03 -28.09 -13.27
N ALA A 64 -16.77 -28.01 -12.16
CA ALA A 64 -17.16 -26.73 -11.56
C ALA A 64 -15.94 -25.96 -11.03
N LEU A 65 -14.95 -26.65 -10.45
CA LEU A 65 -13.72 -26.05 -9.97
C LEU A 65 -12.85 -25.54 -11.11
N ASP A 66 -12.71 -26.32 -12.19
CA ASP A 66 -12.00 -25.91 -13.41
C ASP A 66 -12.63 -24.66 -14.03
N SER A 67 -13.96 -24.60 -14.08
CA SER A 67 -14.67 -23.43 -14.56
C SER A 67 -14.41 -22.19 -13.70
N ARG A 68 -14.40 -22.36 -12.37
CA ARG A 68 -14.04 -21.27 -11.45
C ARG A 68 -12.60 -20.84 -11.60
N MET A 69 -11.67 -21.78 -11.82
CA MET A 69 -10.25 -21.49 -12.02
C MET A 69 -10.03 -20.63 -13.26
N ARG A 70 -10.67 -20.97 -14.39
CA ARG A 70 -10.61 -20.17 -15.63
C ARG A 70 -11.14 -18.74 -15.43
N ASN A 71 -12.22 -18.58 -14.66
CA ASN A 71 -12.74 -17.24 -14.34
C ASN A 71 -11.73 -16.45 -13.50
N VAL A 72 -11.09 -17.08 -12.52
CA VAL A 72 -10.04 -16.43 -11.71
C VAL A 72 -8.84 -16.03 -12.56
N GLU A 73 -8.42 -16.87 -13.51
CA GLU A 73 -7.34 -16.52 -14.46
C GLU A 73 -7.70 -15.29 -15.31
N GLN A 74 -8.95 -15.22 -15.78
CA GLN A 74 -9.45 -14.06 -16.53
C GLN A 74 -9.48 -12.79 -15.68
N ASP A 75 -9.95 -12.87 -14.43
CA ASP A 75 -9.96 -11.75 -13.50
C ASP A 75 -8.54 -11.25 -13.20
N ILE A 76 -7.58 -12.17 -12.99
CA ILE A 76 -6.16 -11.83 -12.78
C ILE A 76 -5.59 -11.12 -14.00
N ALA A 77 -5.87 -11.60 -15.21
CA ALA A 77 -5.42 -10.97 -16.44
C ALA A 77 -5.99 -9.54 -16.60
N TRP A 78 -7.28 -9.37 -16.27
CA TRP A 78 -7.93 -8.05 -16.28
C TRP A 78 -7.32 -7.09 -15.25
N ILE A 79 -7.10 -7.56 -14.02
CA ILE A 79 -6.45 -6.77 -12.95
C ILE A 79 -5.05 -6.35 -13.38
N LYS A 80 -4.26 -7.25 -13.99
CA LYS A 80 -2.92 -6.93 -14.49
C LYS A 80 -2.95 -5.81 -15.51
N GLY A 81 -3.86 -5.87 -16.48
CA GLY A 81 -4.03 -4.80 -17.48
C GLY A 81 -4.44 -3.46 -16.85
N LYS A 82 -5.29 -3.48 -15.82
CA LYS A 82 -5.63 -2.27 -15.05
C LYS A 82 -4.42 -1.70 -14.31
N LEU A 83 -3.61 -2.56 -13.68
CA LEU A 83 -2.42 -2.15 -12.95
C LEU A 83 -1.39 -1.48 -13.89
N GLU A 84 -1.15 -2.05 -15.07
CA GLU A 84 -0.28 -1.45 -16.09
C GLU A 84 -0.80 -0.08 -16.59
N SER A 85 -2.12 0.09 -16.67
CA SER A 85 -2.72 1.38 -17.01
C SER A 85 -2.55 2.43 -15.91
N VAL A 86 -2.65 2.01 -14.65
CA VAL A 86 -2.41 2.87 -13.49
C VAL A 86 -0.94 3.30 -13.43
N ASP A 87 -0.01 2.37 -13.68
CA ASP A 87 1.43 2.64 -13.71
C ASP A 87 1.78 3.74 -14.72
N LYS A 88 1.26 3.64 -15.95
CA LYS A 88 1.42 4.68 -16.98
C LYS A 88 0.84 6.03 -16.60
N GLN A 89 -0.25 6.04 -15.83
CA GLN A 89 -0.83 7.30 -15.33
C GLN A 89 0.08 7.94 -14.27
N PHE A 90 0.65 7.13 -13.37
CA PHE A 90 1.64 7.61 -12.39
C PHE A 90 2.89 8.18 -13.07
N ASP A 91 3.43 7.51 -14.10
CA ASP A 91 4.53 8.06 -14.92
C ASP A 91 4.17 9.42 -15.53
N GLY A 92 2.91 9.60 -15.95
CA GLY A 92 2.40 10.86 -16.46
C GLY A 92 2.33 11.95 -15.40
N VAL A 93 1.87 11.60 -14.19
CA VAL A 93 1.82 12.47 -13.03
C VAL A 93 3.22 12.91 -12.62
N ASP A 94 4.19 12.00 -12.54
CA ASP A 94 5.58 12.31 -12.18
C ASP A 94 6.21 13.33 -13.14
N LYS A 95 5.97 13.19 -14.45
CA LYS A 95 6.44 14.16 -15.45
C LYS A 95 5.78 15.54 -15.28
N GLN A 96 4.50 15.58 -14.94
CA GLN A 96 3.80 16.85 -14.67
C GLN A 96 4.37 17.52 -13.42
N PHE A 97 4.60 16.77 -12.34
CA PHE A 97 5.20 17.30 -11.12
C PHE A 97 6.62 17.82 -11.35
N ALA A 98 7.44 17.12 -12.14
CA ALA A 98 8.77 17.60 -12.52
C ALA A 98 8.69 18.94 -13.28
N SER A 99 7.82 19.04 -14.28
CA SER A 99 7.59 20.27 -15.05
C SER A 99 7.11 21.43 -14.17
N ILE A 100 6.20 21.16 -13.24
CA ILE A 100 5.76 22.15 -12.23
C ILE A 100 6.96 22.59 -11.38
N GLY A 101 7.78 21.65 -10.91
CA GLY A 101 9.00 21.95 -10.16
C GLY A 101 9.92 22.93 -10.89
N ASP A 102 10.17 22.71 -12.18
CA ASP A 102 10.99 23.58 -13.02
C ASP A 102 10.37 24.98 -13.17
N GLN A 103 9.06 25.07 -13.40
CA GLN A 103 8.34 26.34 -13.48
C GLN A 103 8.44 27.12 -12.16
N PHE A 104 8.25 26.47 -11.03
CA PHE A 104 8.41 27.08 -9.71
C PHE A 104 9.85 27.54 -9.46
N GLY A 105 10.85 26.77 -9.92
CA GLY A 105 12.25 27.17 -9.89
C GLY A 105 12.50 28.46 -10.67
N SER A 106 11.97 28.55 -11.90
CA SER A 106 12.07 29.74 -12.75
C SER A 106 11.38 30.96 -12.12
N VAL A 107 10.16 30.80 -11.62
CA VAL A 107 9.42 31.88 -10.93
C VAL A 107 10.18 32.37 -9.71
N ARG A 108 10.76 31.47 -8.90
CA ARG A 108 11.58 31.84 -7.74
C ARG A 108 12.79 32.68 -8.14
N ALA A 109 13.47 32.32 -9.23
CA ALA A 109 14.61 33.08 -9.74
C ALA A 109 14.21 34.49 -10.18
N GLN A 110 13.08 34.62 -10.89
CA GLN A 110 12.54 35.92 -11.31
C GLN A 110 12.16 36.80 -10.12
N ILE A 111 11.45 36.25 -9.12
CA ILE A 111 11.09 36.98 -7.90
C ILE A 111 12.34 37.45 -7.17
N THR A 112 13.38 36.61 -7.11
CA THR A 112 14.66 36.97 -6.47
C THR A 112 15.30 38.16 -7.19
N HIS A 113 15.33 38.14 -8.52
CA HIS A 113 15.86 39.25 -9.32
C HIS A 113 15.07 40.55 -9.11
N VAL A 114 13.73 40.49 -9.17
CA VAL A 114 12.87 41.66 -8.91
C VAL A 114 13.06 42.20 -7.48
N THR A 115 13.23 41.31 -6.51
CA THR A 115 13.48 41.66 -5.11
C THR A 115 14.78 42.46 -4.97
N TYR A 116 15.88 41.98 -5.57
CA TYR A 116 17.16 42.69 -5.56
C TYR A 116 17.09 44.04 -6.27
N LEU A 117 16.41 44.11 -7.42
CA LEU A 117 16.21 45.39 -8.12
C LEU A 117 15.42 46.38 -7.25
N THR A 118 14.37 45.91 -6.59
CA THR A 118 13.55 46.75 -5.71
C THR A 118 14.37 47.31 -4.56
N TYR A 119 15.16 46.47 -3.88
CA TYR A 119 16.07 46.94 -2.84
C TYR A 119 17.12 47.92 -3.36
N GLY A 120 17.68 47.67 -4.56
CA GLY A 120 18.62 48.58 -5.21
C GLY A 120 18.01 49.95 -5.53
N LEU A 121 16.78 49.98 -6.06
CA LEU A 121 16.06 51.22 -6.34
C LEU A 121 15.74 51.99 -5.05
N ILE A 122 15.30 51.31 -3.99
CA ILE A 122 15.07 51.94 -2.68
C ILE A 122 16.37 52.56 -2.17
N ALA A 123 17.49 51.83 -2.23
CA ALA A 123 18.80 52.34 -1.80
C ALA A 123 19.23 53.58 -2.62
N LEU A 124 19.00 53.59 -3.94
CA LEU A 124 19.28 54.74 -4.80
C LEU A 124 18.41 55.95 -4.45
N ILE A 125 17.12 55.76 -4.20
CA ILE A 125 16.21 56.84 -3.79
C ILE A 125 16.65 57.42 -2.44
N VAL A 126 16.95 56.56 -1.47
CA VAL A 126 17.43 56.98 -0.14
C VAL A 126 18.74 57.76 -0.28
N ALA A 127 19.69 57.29 -1.08
CA ALA A 127 20.94 58.02 -1.34
C ALA A 127 20.68 59.39 -2.01
N ALA A 128 19.81 59.44 -3.03
CA ALA A 128 19.48 60.67 -3.75
C ALA A 128 18.80 61.72 -2.86
N VAL A 129 18.01 61.31 -1.86
CA VAL A 129 17.32 62.23 -0.94
C VAL A 129 18.19 62.58 0.28
N ALA A 130 18.85 61.60 0.89
CA ALA A 130 19.60 61.80 2.14
C ALA A 130 20.93 62.53 1.93
N ILE A 131 21.66 62.23 0.84
CA ILE A 131 22.99 62.82 0.59
C ILE A 131 22.90 64.35 0.43
N PRO A 132 21.98 64.92 -0.39
CA PRO A 132 21.88 66.38 -0.52
C PRO A 132 21.48 67.07 0.79
N GLN A 133 20.57 66.47 1.58
CA GLN A 133 20.15 67.05 2.87
C GLN A 133 21.32 67.16 3.85
N ILE A 134 22.14 66.10 3.94
CA ILE A 134 23.35 66.09 4.78
C ILE A 134 24.41 67.07 4.24
N LEU A 135 24.58 67.14 2.91
CA LEU A 135 25.55 68.00 2.27
C LEU A 135 25.23 69.50 2.48
N ILE A 136 23.96 69.89 2.35
CA ILE A 136 23.49 71.27 2.58
C ILE A 136 23.71 71.67 4.04
N ALA A 137 23.38 70.79 4.99
CA ALA A 137 23.62 71.04 6.41
C ALA A 137 25.10 71.34 6.69
N ARG A 138 26.02 70.51 6.16
CA ARG A 138 27.49 70.70 6.26
C ARG A 138 28.01 71.91 5.49
N ARG A 139 27.36 72.33 4.41
CA ARG A 139 27.78 73.49 3.60
C ARG A 139 27.53 74.79 4.35
N SER A 140 26.39 74.91 5.03
CA SER A 140 26.01 76.12 5.78
C SER A 140 27.02 76.51 6.87
N GLU A 141 27.69 75.54 7.49
CA GLU A 141 28.74 75.82 8.48
C GLU A 141 30.03 76.33 7.85
N ARG A 142 30.42 75.75 6.71
CA ARG A 142 31.62 76.16 5.97
C ARG A 142 31.47 77.56 5.37
N ASP A 143 30.31 77.86 4.80
CA ASP A 143 30.03 79.17 4.20
C ASP A 143 30.10 80.27 5.28
N ARG A 144 29.49 80.04 6.46
CA ARG A 144 29.58 80.97 7.60
C ARG A 144 31.00 81.13 8.16
N ALA A 145 31.79 80.05 8.18
CA ALA A 145 33.19 80.14 8.62
C ALA A 145 34.04 80.97 7.64
N LEU A 146 33.78 80.82 6.33
CA LEU A 146 34.46 81.57 5.29
C LEU A 146 34.10 83.07 5.33
N GLU A 147 32.82 83.41 5.50
CA GLU A 147 32.38 84.81 5.66
C GLU A 147 33.10 85.50 6.82
N ARG A 148 33.21 84.84 7.98
CA ARG A 148 33.95 85.39 9.13
C ARG A 148 35.43 85.62 8.84
N GLN A 149 36.08 84.71 8.10
CA GLN A 149 37.48 84.89 7.72
C GLN A 149 37.66 86.06 6.76
N VAL A 150 36.77 86.21 5.78
CA VAL A 150 36.78 87.33 4.83
C VAL A 150 36.55 88.66 5.55
N GLU A 151 35.60 88.73 6.48
CA GLU A 151 35.36 89.94 7.27
C GLU A 151 36.57 90.32 8.13
N MET A 152 37.19 89.33 8.79
CA MET A 152 38.38 89.57 9.62
C MET A 152 39.54 90.12 8.79
N LEU A 153 39.85 89.48 7.65
CA LEU A 153 40.90 89.94 6.73
C LEU A 153 40.60 91.33 6.17
N THR A 154 39.33 91.62 5.88
CA THR A 154 38.92 92.95 5.37
C THR A 154 39.17 94.03 6.42
N LYS A 155 38.78 93.79 7.68
CA LYS A 155 39.07 94.70 8.79
C LYS A 155 40.57 94.88 9.02
N GLU A 156 41.34 93.80 8.94
CA GLU A 156 42.79 93.86 9.07
C GLU A 156 43.42 94.74 7.96
N ILE A 157 43.00 94.58 6.70
CA ILE A 157 43.45 95.44 5.60
C ILE A 157 43.08 96.91 5.82
N GLU A 158 41.87 97.20 6.29
CA GLU A 158 41.44 98.58 6.58
C GLU A 158 42.25 99.22 7.70
N THR A 159 42.50 98.49 8.79
CA THR A 159 43.33 98.98 9.91
C THR A 159 44.78 99.20 9.49
N LEU A 160 45.36 98.30 8.70
CA LEU A 160 46.71 98.46 8.12
C LEU A 160 46.78 99.68 7.18
N LYS A 161 45.73 99.92 6.39
CA LYS A 161 45.63 101.14 5.55
C LYS A 161 45.57 102.41 6.40
N GLN A 162 44.77 102.44 7.46
CA GLN A 162 44.69 103.60 8.36
C GLN A 162 46.03 103.84 9.09
N GLN A 163 46.70 102.80 9.56
CA GLN A 163 48.03 102.92 10.18
C GLN A 163 49.06 103.52 9.23
N ARG A 164 49.06 103.13 7.94
CA ARG A 164 49.94 103.71 6.92
C ARG A 164 49.63 105.18 6.62
N ILE A 165 48.38 105.63 6.83
CA ILE A 165 47.99 107.04 6.61
C ILE A 165 48.36 107.91 7.81
N VAL A 166 48.33 107.36 9.03
CA VAL A 166 48.61 108.10 10.27
C VAL A 166 50.11 108.17 10.60
N ASN A 167 50.92 107.23 10.10
CA ASN A 167 52.38 107.27 10.17
C ASN A 167 52.96 107.28 8.74
N PRO A 168 53.21 108.46 8.14
CA PRO A 168 53.96 108.58 6.88
C PRO A 168 55.44 108.21 7.05
#